data_AF-A0A534ZSN6-F1
#
_entry.id   AF-A0A534ZSN6-F1
#
_cell.length_a   1.000
_cell.length_b   1.000
_cell.length_c   1.000
_cell.angle_alpha   90.00
_cell.angle_beta   90.00
_cell.angle_gamma   90.00
#
_symmetry.space_group_name_H-M   'P 1'
#
loop_
_entity.id
_entity.type
_entity.pdbx_description
1 polymer ?
#
loop_
_entity_poly.entity_id
_entity_poly.type
_entity_poly.pdbx_seq_one_letter_code
_entity_poly.pdbx_strand_id
1 'polypeptide(L)'
;MEDMVRQTDQIINFTNEINRRIAEAGITGVDGLVGLYDQLRSALGKVSHQELEWAQGEVNRVLERLRRLSEELAHLAALKAALETGH
;
A
#
# COMPACT_ATOMS: atom_id res chain seq x y z
N MET A 1 -23.73 -21.93 -41.87
CA MET A 1 -24.48 -21.91 -40.59
C MET A 1 -23.65 -22.59 -39.50
N GLU A 2 -23.08 -23.77 -39.77
CA GLU A 2 -22.15 -24.47 -38.85
C GLU A 2 -20.92 -23.65 -38.44
N ASP A 3 -20.33 -22.88 -39.34
CA ASP A 3 -19.15 -22.05 -39.00
C ASP A 3 -19.48 -20.91 -38.02
N MET A 4 -20.68 -20.32 -38.11
CA MET A 4 -21.13 -19.31 -37.15
C MET A 4 -21.41 -19.90 -35.77
N VAL A 5 -21.98 -21.11 -35.72
CA VAL A 5 -22.19 -21.84 -34.46
C VAL A 5 -20.83 -22.14 -33.82
N ARG A 6 -19.88 -22.66 -34.59
CA ARG A 6 -18.52 -22.96 -34.11
C ARG A 6 -17.78 -21.72 -33.60
N GLN A 7 -17.88 -20.59 -34.30
CA GLN A 7 -17.31 -19.31 -33.85
C GLN A 7 -17.95 -18.82 -32.55
N THR A 8 -19.27 -18.98 -32.42
CA THR A 8 -20.00 -18.61 -31.21
C THR A 8 -19.55 -19.46 -30.01
N ASP A 9 -19.41 -20.78 -30.20
CA ASP A 9 -18.92 -21.70 -29.16
C ASP A 9 -17.49 -21.36 -28.71
N GLN A 10 -16.61 -20.98 -29.64
CA GLN A 10 -15.25 -20.55 -29.33
C GLN A 10 -15.23 -19.30 -28.44
N ILE A 11 -16.08 -18.31 -28.73
CA ILE A 11 -16.19 -17.07 -27.94
C ILE A 11 -16.76 -17.35 -26.54
N ILE A 12 -17.76 -18.23 -26.43
CA ILE A 12 -18.34 -18.62 -25.14
C ILE A 12 -17.31 -19.31 -24.27
N ASN A 13 -16.59 -20.29 -24.83
CA ASN A 13 -15.54 -21.02 -24.11
C ASN A 13 -14.42 -20.10 -23.63
N PHE A 14 -13.99 -19.16 -24.48
CA PHE A 14 -13.00 -18.15 -24.12
C PHE A 14 -13.48 -17.25 -22.98
N THR A 15 -14.73 -16.79 -23.03
CA THR A 15 -15.31 -15.93 -21.99
C THR A 15 -15.43 -16.66 -20.65
N ASN A 16 -15.82 -17.94 -20.66
CA ASN A 16 -15.88 -18.78 -19.47
C ASN A 16 -14.49 -19.00 -18.85
N GLU A 17 -13.48 -19.23 -19.69
CA GLU A 17 -12.11 -19.40 -19.23
C GLU A 17 -11.55 -18.12 -18.59
N ILE A 18 -11.83 -16.96 -19.16
CA ILE A 18 -11.48 -15.66 -18.54
C ILE A 18 -12.14 -15.53 -17.17
N ASN A 19 -13.44 -15.77 -17.08
CA ASN A 19 -14.16 -15.66 -15.82
C ASN A 19 -13.63 -16.65 -14.78
N ARG A 20 -13.25 -17.86 -15.18
CA ARG A 20 -12.64 -18.85 -14.29
C ARG A 20 -11.31 -18.38 -13.73
N ARG A 21 -10.40 -17.88 -14.58
CA ARG A 21 -9.10 -17.35 -14.14
C ARG A 21 -9.23 -16.17 -13.19
N ILE A 22 -10.21 -15.29 -13.43
CA ILE A 22 -10.48 -14.17 -12.54
C ILE A 22 -11.08 -14.67 -11.20
N ALA A 23 -11.95 -15.67 -11.24
CA ALA A 23 -12.49 -16.32 -10.05
C ALA A 23 -11.44 -17.05 -9.22
N GLU A 24 -10.42 -17.64 -9.85
CA GLU A 24 -9.25 -18.22 -9.15
C GLU A 24 -8.50 -17.17 -8.31
N ALA A 25 -8.57 -15.88 -8.67
CA ALA A 25 -8.05 -14.76 -7.89
C ALA A 25 -9.04 -14.21 -6.84
N GLY A 26 -10.18 -14.87 -6.64
CA GLY A 26 -11.23 -14.48 -5.69
C GLY A 26 -12.16 -13.37 -6.18
N ILE A 27 -12.12 -13.03 -7.47
CA ILE A 27 -12.91 -11.95 -8.08
C ILE A 27 -14.01 -12.56 -8.95
N THR A 28 -15.25 -12.11 -8.82
CA THR A 28 -16.39 -12.63 -9.58
C THR A 28 -16.36 -12.16 -11.03
N GLY A 29 -15.53 -12.80 -11.85
CA GLY A 29 -15.41 -12.54 -13.29
C GLY A 29 -15.00 -11.09 -13.62
N VAL A 30 -15.17 -10.72 -14.89
CA VAL A 30 -14.76 -9.40 -15.40
C VAL A 30 -15.52 -8.25 -14.73
N ASP A 31 -16.82 -8.38 -14.49
CA ASP A 31 -17.62 -7.33 -13.85
C ASP A 31 -17.16 -7.06 -12.41
N GLY A 32 -16.80 -8.12 -11.67
CA GLY A 32 -16.21 -7.99 -10.34
C GLY A 32 -14.86 -7.27 -10.37
N LEU A 33 -14.06 -7.48 -11.41
CA LEU A 33 -12.78 -6.80 -11.59
C LEU A 33 -12.95 -5.30 -11.82
N VAL A 34 -13.93 -4.91 -12.65
CA VAL A 34 -14.26 -3.49 -12.88
C VAL A 34 -14.77 -2.84 -11.59
N GLY A 35 -15.68 -3.52 -10.87
CA GLY A 35 -16.17 -3.03 -9.58
C GLY A 35 -15.07 -2.85 -8.55
N LEU A 36 -14.11 -3.77 -8.48
CA LEU A 36 -12.94 -3.66 -7.61
C LEU A 36 -12.05 -2.46 -7.99
N TYR A 37 -11.83 -2.24 -9.29
CA TYR A 37 -11.08 -1.08 -9.76
C TYR A 37 -11.75 0.24 -9.35
N ASP A 38 -13.06 0.36 -9.52
CA ASP A 38 -13.79 1.57 -9.15
C ASP A 38 -13.78 1.79 -7.62
N GLN A 39 -13.90 0.73 -6.83
CA GLN A 39 -13.77 0.81 -5.37
C GLN A 39 -12.37 1.27 -4.94
N LEU A 40 -11.32 0.68 -5.54
CA LEU A 40 -9.93 1.06 -5.26
C LEU A 40 -9.68 2.52 -5.66
N ARG A 41 -10.09 2.91 -6.87
CA ARG A 41 -9.95 4.28 -7.38
C ARG A 41 -10.70 5.28 -6.50
N SER A 42 -11.92 4.95 -6.09
CA SER A 42 -12.73 5.80 -5.20
C SER A 42 -12.09 5.93 -3.82
N ALA A 43 -11.61 4.83 -3.24
CA ALA A 43 -10.95 4.84 -1.94
C ALA A 43 -9.64 5.65 -1.98
N LEU A 44 -8.80 5.43 -2.99
CA LEU A 44 -7.57 6.19 -3.18
C LEU A 44 -7.84 7.66 -3.51
N GLY A 45 -8.90 7.97 -4.26
CA GLY A 45 -9.29 9.34 -4.57
C GLY A 45 -9.73 10.14 -3.34
N LYS A 46 -10.13 9.48 -2.25
CA LYS A 46 -10.46 10.13 -0.97
C LYS A 46 -9.22 10.48 -0.14
N VAL A 47 -8.06 9.93 -0.46
CA VAL A 47 -6.82 10.16 0.25
C VAL A 47 -5.92 11.01 -0.65
N SER A 48 -5.62 12.24 -0.24
CA SER A 48 -4.74 13.08 -1.04
C SER A 48 -3.30 12.58 -0.95
N HIS A 49 -2.63 12.50 -2.09
CA HIS A 49 -1.19 12.22 -2.12
C HIS A 49 -0.41 13.22 -1.25
N GLN A 50 -0.82 14.49 -1.28
CA GLN A 50 -0.22 15.56 -0.48
C GLN A 50 -0.40 15.34 1.03
N GLU A 51 -1.55 14.80 1.47
CA GLU A 51 -1.79 14.48 2.88
C GLU A 51 -0.87 13.35 3.36
N LEU A 52 -0.64 12.34 2.52
CA LEU A 52 0.28 11.24 2.81
C LEU A 52 1.73 11.72 2.89
N GLU A 53 2.18 12.52 1.92
CA GLU A 53 3.52 13.11 1.91
C GLU A 53 3.74 14.02 3.14
N TRP A 54 2.74 14.84 3.48
CA TRP A 54 2.79 15.68 4.66
C TRP A 54 2.91 14.85 5.93
N ALA A 55 2.07 13.82 6.10
CA ALA A 55 2.08 12.96 7.28
C ALA A 55 3.42 12.23 7.43
N GLN A 56 3.97 11.71 6.33
CA GLN A 56 5.30 11.09 6.32
C GLN A 56 6.40 12.10 6.70
N GLY A 57 6.31 13.32 6.20
CA GLY A 57 7.22 14.41 6.55
C GLY A 57 7.19 14.77 8.04
N GLU A 58 6.00 14.87 8.64
CA GLU A 58 5.83 15.12 10.07
C GLU A 58 6.44 14.01 10.93
N VAL A 59 6.20 12.74 10.58
CA VAL A 59 6.79 11.59 11.29
C VAL A 59 8.31 11.67 11.27
N ASN A 60 8.90 11.96 10.10
CA ASN A 60 10.35 12.09 9.98
C ASN A 60 10.92 13.27 10.80
N ARG A 61 10.20 14.40 10.85
CA ARG A 61 10.59 15.54 11.70
C ARG A 61 10.59 15.18 13.18
N VAL A 62 9.60 14.43 13.65
CA VAL A 62 9.54 13.97 15.04
C VAL A 62 10.68 13.00 15.35
N LEU A 63 10.94 12.03 14.47
CA LEU A 63 12.04 11.09 14.62
C LEU A 63 13.40 11.78 14.72
N GLU A 64 13.64 12.78 13.89
CA GLU A 64 14.88 13.57 13.91
C GLU A 64 15.06 14.32 15.24
N ARG A 65 13.99 14.90 15.78
CA ARG A 65 14.03 15.56 17.09
C ARG A 65 14.33 14.57 18.22
N LEU A 66 13.71 13.39 18.19
CA LEU A 66 13.94 12.35 19.18
C LEU A 66 15.39 11.83 19.15
N ARG A 67 15.99 11.71 17.95
CA ARG A 67 17.40 11.33 17.80
C ARG A 67 18.33 12.35 18.45
N ARG A 68 18.15 13.64 18.16
CA ARG A 68 18.95 14.71 18.77
C ARG A 68 18.83 14.73 20.29
N LEU A 69 17.60 14.58 20.80
CA LEU A 69 17.38 14.49 22.24
C LEU A 69 18.11 13.27 22.85
N SER A 70 18.09 12.13 22.18
CA SER A 70 18.83 10.94 22.62
C SER A 70 20.34 11.19 22.69
N GLU A 71 20.91 11.91 21.72
CA GLU A 71 22.33 12.29 21.70
C GLU A 71 22.67 13.27 22.83
N GLU A 72 21.84 14.28 23.06
CA GLU A 72 21.99 15.22 24.17
C GLU A 72 21.96 14.51 25.54
N LEU A 73 21.03 13.57 25.72
CA LEU A 73 20.94 12.77 26.94
C LEU A 73 22.17 11.85 27.11
N ALA A 74 22.69 11.27 26.03
CA ALA A 74 23.90 10.46 26.08
C ALA A 74 25.13 11.30 26.49
N HIS A 75 25.27 12.50 25.94
CA HIS A 75 26.33 13.44 26.34
C HIS A 75 26.20 13.83 27.82
N LEU A 76 24.99 14.14 28.29
CA LEU A 76 24.75 14.49 29.69
C LEU A 76 25.10 13.32 30.64
N ALA A 77 24.74 12.10 30.28
CA ALA A 77 25.09 10.90 31.04
C ALA A 77 26.61 10.70 31.12
N ALA A 78 27.32 10.90 30.00
CA ALA A 78 28.78 10.81 29.97
C ALA A 78 29.46 11.87 30.85
N LEU A 79 28.99 13.12 30.80
CA LEU A 79 29.49 14.20 31.66
C LEU A 79 29.27 13.88 33.15
N LYS A 80 28.09 13.37 33.50
CA LYS A 80 27.78 12.95 34.87
C LYS A 80 28.72 11.84 35.34
N ALA A 81 28.93 10.81 34.53
CA ALA A 81 29.84 9.69 34.86
C ALA A 81 31.30 10.15 35.03
N ALA A 82 31.76 11.11 34.22
CA ALA A 82 33.10 11.68 34.35
C ALA A 82 33.29 12.46 35.66
N LEU A 83 32.26 13.19 36.12
CA LEU A 83 32.28 13.88 37.41
C LEU A 83 32.26 12.90 38.59
N GLU A 84 31.49 11.82 38.49
CA GLU A 84 31.39 10.80 39.54
C GLU A 84 32.68 9.96 39.70
N THR A 85 33.46 9.77 38.64
CA THR A 85 34.72 9.01 38.64
C THR A 85 35.96 9.85 38.92
N GLY A 86 35.85 11.19 38.87
CA GLY A 86 36.94 12.14 39.14
C GLY A 86 37.17 12.49 40.61
N HIS A 87 36.53 11.77 41.55
CA HIS A 87 36.64 11.95 43.00
C HIS A 87 37.34 10.77 43.68
#